data_AF-A0A093VGZ9-F1
#
_entry.id   AF-A0A093VGZ9-F1
#
_cell.length_a   1.000
_cell.length_b   1.000
_cell.length_c   1.000
_cell.angle_alpha   90.00
_cell.angle_beta   90.00
_cell.angle_gamma   90.00
#
_symmetry.space_group_name_H-M   'P 1'
#
loop_
_entity.id
_entity.type
_entity.pdbx_description
1 polymer ?
#
loop_
_entity_poly.entity_id
_entity_poly.type
_entity_poly.pdbx_seq_one_letter_code
_entity_poly.pdbx_strand_id
1 'polypeptide(L)'
;MAVNVAVNKRLDYALRALQLIFAIIVMGSDGHAIREFHGHTVYEHFQFGNYYDYVGVPDAWSFLLFCAVWTLLIVIFHLIAGIYFADRALIGYIRVGVEAVAVLSWLAGFIAVAIQIPTGTCSEEKNSCALLKAATVFGACEWLLFMFTATQTFKLVFNSTRKPKTSPTRPAADV
;
A
#
# COMPACT_ATOMS: atom_id res chain seq x y z
N MET A 1 -5.55 30.23 -12.31
CA MET A 1 -5.15 28.87 -12.76
C MET A 1 -3.94 28.32 -12.00
N ALA A 2 -2.87 29.10 -11.79
CA ALA A 2 -1.67 28.66 -11.04
C ALA A 2 -1.91 28.28 -9.56
N VAL A 3 -2.82 28.97 -8.87
CA VAL A 3 -3.18 28.68 -7.47
C VAL A 3 -3.74 27.26 -7.31
N ASN A 4 -4.62 26.80 -8.22
CA ASN A 4 -5.21 25.47 -8.17
C ASN A 4 -4.18 24.36 -8.44
N VAL A 5 -3.15 24.64 -9.27
CA VAL A 5 -2.06 23.68 -9.54
C VAL A 5 -1.15 23.53 -8.33
N ALA A 6 -0.81 24.63 -7.66
CA ALA A 6 0.00 24.61 -6.43
C ALA A 6 -0.71 23.89 -5.27
N VAL A 7 -2.03 24.09 -5.14
CA VAL A 7 -2.86 23.39 -4.14
C VAL A 7 -2.89 21.89 -4.40
N ASN A 8 -3.11 21.46 -5.65
CA ASN A 8 -3.12 20.03 -5.98
C ASN A 8 -1.77 19.35 -5.73
N LYS A 9 -0.66 20.04 -6.00
CA LYS A 9 0.67 19.50 -5.75
C LYS A 9 0.95 19.32 -4.25
N ARG A 10 0.50 20.27 -3.41
CA ARG A 10 0.60 20.16 -1.94
C ARG A 10 -0.25 19.00 -1.41
N LEU A 11 -1.44 18.82 -1.96
CA LEU A 11 -2.33 17.72 -1.58
C LEU A 11 -1.71 16.36 -1.90
N ASP A 12 -1.13 16.18 -3.10
CA ASP A 12 -0.46 14.93 -3.48
C ASP A 12 0.69 14.60 -2.52
N TYR A 13 1.57 15.55 -2.23
CA TYR A 13 2.66 15.34 -1.25
C TYR A 13 2.15 15.01 0.15
N ALA A 14 1.06 15.66 0.60
CA ALA A 14 0.46 15.38 1.91
C ALA A 14 -0.10 13.94 1.97
N LEU A 15 -0.76 13.48 0.90
CA LEU A 15 -1.24 12.10 0.80
C LEU A 15 -0.08 11.10 0.82
N ARG A 16 1.00 11.37 0.08
CA ARG A 16 2.21 10.51 0.10
C ARG A 16 2.88 10.47 1.46
N ALA A 17 2.96 11.60 2.14
CA ALA A 17 3.49 11.66 3.49
C ALA A 17 2.63 10.86 4.47
N LEU A 18 1.30 10.95 4.34
CA LEU A 18 0.38 10.19 5.17
C LEU A 18 0.49 8.68 4.92
N GLN A 19 0.56 8.27 3.64
CA GLN A 19 0.82 6.88 3.25
C GLN A 19 2.11 6.34 3.88
N LEU A 20 3.18 7.14 3.80
CA LEU A 20 4.46 6.79 4.39
C LEU A 20 4.38 6.63 5.92
N ILE A 21 3.68 7.53 6.62
CA ILE A 21 3.52 7.48 8.07
C ILE A 21 2.75 6.22 8.47
N PHE A 22 1.63 5.92 7.81
CA PHE A 22 0.83 4.74 8.11
C PHE A 22 1.58 3.44 7.81
N ALA A 23 2.33 3.38 6.69
CA ALA A 23 3.19 2.24 6.39
C ALA A 23 4.26 2.03 7.47
N ILE A 24 4.89 3.09 8.00
CA ILE A 24 5.86 2.98 9.10
C ILE A 24 5.20 2.46 10.38
N ILE A 25 3.99 2.94 10.70
CA ILE A 25 3.23 2.48 11.87
C ILE A 25 2.91 0.98 11.73
N VAL A 26 2.42 0.54 10.56
CA VAL A 26 2.15 -0.87 10.27
C VAL A 26 3.43 -1.70 10.39
N MET A 27 4.53 -1.25 9.79
CA MET A 27 5.82 -1.94 9.86
C MET A 27 6.31 -2.13 11.31
N GLY A 28 6.17 -1.10 12.15
CA GLY A 28 6.57 -1.16 13.55
C GLY A 28 5.66 -2.06 14.39
N SER A 29 4.34 -1.94 14.22
CA SER A 29 3.35 -2.71 15.00
C SER A 29 3.34 -4.19 14.62
N ASP A 30 3.28 -4.48 13.33
CA ASP A 30 3.28 -5.85 12.78
C ASP A 30 4.64 -6.52 12.97
N GLY A 31 5.74 -5.80 12.72
CA GLY A 31 7.09 -6.31 12.98
C GLY A 31 7.35 -6.64 14.45
N HIS A 32 6.79 -5.85 15.38
CA HIS A 32 6.83 -6.17 16.80
C HIS A 32 6.02 -7.43 17.12
N ALA A 33 4.80 -7.55 16.58
CA ALA A 33 3.95 -8.72 16.79
C ALA A 33 4.62 -10.02 16.28
N ILE A 34 5.23 -9.97 15.09
CA ILE A 34 6.00 -11.09 14.51
C ILE A 34 7.15 -11.51 15.45
N ARG A 35 7.90 -10.53 15.96
CA ARG A 35 9.02 -10.79 16.89
C ARG A 35 8.55 -11.39 18.20
N GLU A 36 7.43 -10.92 18.74
CA GLU A 36 6.89 -11.41 20.01
C GLU A 36 6.28 -12.81 19.87
N PHE A 37 5.59 -13.10 18.76
CA PHE A 37 5.03 -14.42 18.50
C PHE A 37 6.13 -15.47 18.47
N HIS A 38 7.17 -15.24 17.64
CA HIS A 38 8.30 -16.13 17.32
C HIS A 38 7.90 -17.60 17.03
N GLY A 39 8.65 -18.26 16.14
CA GLY A 39 8.38 -19.67 15.86
C GLY A 39 8.58 -20.52 17.12
N HIS A 40 7.58 -21.32 17.49
CA HIS A 40 7.63 -22.15 18.69
C HIS A 40 7.01 -23.52 18.45
N THR A 41 7.47 -24.51 19.21
CA THR A 41 6.95 -25.87 19.16
C THR A 41 5.80 -26.02 20.14
N VAL A 42 4.66 -26.51 19.68
CA VAL A 42 3.47 -26.79 20.49
C VAL A 42 3.32 -28.30 20.60
N TYR A 43 2.92 -28.78 21.77
CA TYR A 43 2.66 -30.21 21.98
C TYR A 43 1.18 -30.48 21.80
N GLU A 44 0.84 -31.18 20.73
CA GLU A 44 -0.54 -31.42 20.33
C GLU A 44 -0.97 -32.85 20.70
N HIS A 45 -2.11 -32.94 21.37
CA HIS A 45 -2.75 -34.20 21.76
C HIS A 45 -3.93 -34.50 20.84
N PHE A 46 -3.92 -35.64 20.17
CA PHE A 46 -5.04 -36.09 19.34
C PHE A 46 -5.41 -37.55 19.63
N GLN A 47 -6.57 -38.00 19.16
CA GLN A 47 -7.16 -39.30 19.54
C GLN A 47 -6.25 -40.53 19.32
N PHE A 48 -5.24 -40.46 18.46
CA PHE A 48 -4.38 -41.60 18.10
C PHE A 48 -2.89 -41.42 18.47
N GLY A 49 -2.51 -40.36 19.17
CA GLY A 49 -1.13 -40.13 19.56
C GLY A 49 -0.81 -38.68 19.91
N ASN A 50 0.48 -38.42 20.13
CA ASN A 50 0.99 -37.10 20.47
C ASN A 50 2.17 -36.79 19.57
N TYR A 51 2.30 -35.53 19.16
CA TYR A 51 3.46 -35.05 18.40
C TYR A 51 3.79 -33.60 18.76
N TYR A 52 5.04 -33.22 18.48
CA TYR A 52 5.47 -31.84 18.55
C TYR A 52 5.22 -31.20 17.18
N ASP A 53 4.32 -30.22 17.14
CA ASP A 53 4.08 -29.40 15.95
C ASP A 53 4.93 -28.13 16.03
N TYR A 54 5.46 -27.67 14.91
CA TYR A 54 6.19 -26.40 14.84
C TYR A 54 5.30 -25.33 14.24
N VAL A 55 4.88 -24.38 15.07
CA VAL A 55 4.03 -23.27 14.65
C VAL A 55 4.92 -22.08 14.30
N GLY A 56 5.00 -21.82 12.99
CA GLY A 56 5.69 -20.65 12.44
C GLY A 56 4.88 -19.36 12.61
N VAL A 57 5.54 -18.22 12.33
CA VAL A 57 4.86 -16.93 12.25
C VAL A 57 3.81 -16.98 11.14
N PRO A 58 2.59 -16.49 11.35
CA PRO A 58 1.57 -16.54 10.31
C PRO A 58 1.94 -15.74 9.05
N ASP A 59 1.67 -16.33 7.88
CA ASP A 59 2.03 -15.74 6.58
C ASP A 59 1.33 -14.40 6.33
N ALA A 60 0.13 -14.20 6.86
CA ALA A 60 -0.63 -12.96 6.69
C ALA A 60 0.08 -11.75 7.32
N TRP A 61 0.75 -11.96 8.46
CA TRP A 61 1.50 -10.91 9.16
C TRP A 61 2.72 -10.53 8.30
N SER A 62 3.46 -11.52 7.83
CA SER A 62 4.59 -11.29 6.93
C SER A 62 4.19 -10.56 5.64
N PHE A 63 3.00 -10.86 5.11
CA PHE A 63 2.48 -10.19 3.91
C PHE A 63 2.07 -8.73 4.17
N LEU A 64 1.49 -8.41 5.32
CA LEU A 64 1.17 -7.02 5.68
C LEU A 64 2.44 -6.19 5.89
N LEU A 65 3.47 -6.76 6.53
CA LEU A 65 4.80 -6.15 6.63
C LEU A 65 5.43 -5.92 5.25
N PHE A 66 5.31 -6.89 4.33
CA PHE A 66 5.72 -6.71 2.94
C PHE A 66 5.00 -5.53 2.27
N CYS A 67 3.68 -5.39 2.46
CA CYS A 67 2.92 -4.26 1.93
C CYS A 67 3.44 -2.92 2.46
N ALA A 68 3.79 -2.85 3.76
CA ALA A 68 4.38 -1.66 4.37
C ALA A 68 5.73 -1.28 3.74
N VAL A 69 6.62 -2.25 3.52
CA VAL A 69 7.90 -2.03 2.85
C VAL A 69 7.70 -1.63 1.38
N TRP A 70 6.74 -2.27 0.71
CA TRP A 70 6.38 -1.94 -0.67
C TRP A 70 5.91 -0.49 -0.83
N THR A 71 5.13 0.04 0.11
CA THR A 71 4.74 1.46 0.12
C THR A 71 5.94 2.42 0.12
N LEU A 72 7.02 2.09 0.84
CA LEU A 72 8.25 2.90 0.81
C LEU A 72 8.79 3.03 -0.62
N LEU A 73 8.85 1.91 -1.34
CA LEU A 73 9.32 1.87 -2.72
C LEU A 73 8.39 2.65 -3.65
N ILE A 74 7.07 2.57 -3.45
CA ILE A 74 6.09 3.33 -4.23
C ILE A 74 6.29 4.84 -4.05
N VAL A 75 6.45 5.30 -2.80
CA VAL A 75 6.65 6.73 -2.51
C VAL A 75 7.93 7.23 -3.16
N ILE A 76 9.03 6.49 -3.02
CA ILE A 76 10.32 6.82 -3.66
C ILE A 76 10.16 6.87 -5.19
N PHE A 77 9.53 5.86 -5.78
CA PHE A 77 9.26 5.82 -7.21
C PHE A 77 8.49 7.04 -7.70
N HIS A 78 7.44 7.45 -6.98
CA HIS A 78 6.63 8.62 -7.35
C HIS A 78 7.41 9.93 -7.24
N LEU A 79 8.24 10.09 -6.21
CA LEU A 79 9.11 11.26 -6.06
C LEU A 79 10.09 11.38 -7.23
N ILE A 80 10.79 10.29 -7.57
CA ILE A 80 11.74 10.26 -8.68
C ILE A 80 11.03 10.49 -10.01
N ALA A 81 9.90 9.81 -10.23
CA ALA A 81 9.11 9.97 -11.45
C ALA A 81 8.59 11.40 -11.62
N GLY A 82 8.28 12.09 -10.52
CA GLY A 82 7.83 13.48 -10.53
C GLY A 82 8.93 14.49 -10.92
N ILE A 83 10.18 14.18 -10.60
CA ILE A 83 11.33 15.06 -10.85
C ILE A 83 11.92 14.85 -12.25
N TYR A 84 12.14 13.60 -12.65
CA TYR A 84 12.96 13.27 -13.83
C TYR A 84 12.17 12.95 -15.10
N PHE A 85 10.87 12.69 -14.99
CA PHE A 85 10.16 11.88 -16.00
C PHE A 85 8.76 12.40 -16.38
N ALA A 86 8.47 13.68 -16.12
CA ALA A 86 7.13 14.26 -16.25
C ALA A 86 6.49 14.14 -17.66
N ASP A 87 7.29 14.06 -18.74
CA ASP A 87 6.77 14.15 -20.12
C ASP A 87 6.51 12.80 -20.81
N ARG A 88 6.77 11.65 -20.17
CA ARG A 88 6.63 10.34 -20.82
C ARG A 88 5.29 9.68 -20.49
N ALA A 89 4.42 9.51 -21.50
CA ALA A 89 3.13 8.83 -21.36
C ALA A 89 3.24 7.42 -20.76
N LEU A 90 4.30 6.67 -21.10
CA LEU A 90 4.59 5.35 -20.52
C LEU A 90 4.68 5.38 -18.99
N ILE A 91 5.26 6.44 -18.43
CA ILE A 91 5.46 6.59 -16.98
C ILE A 91 4.15 6.90 -16.29
N GLY A 92 3.20 7.55 -16.98
CA GLY A 92 1.82 7.67 -16.53
C GLY A 92 1.15 6.31 -16.34
N TYR A 93 1.27 5.40 -17.31
CA TYR A 93 0.69 4.05 -17.20
C TYR A 93 1.36 3.22 -16.10
N ILE A 94 2.69 3.30 -15.95
CA ILE A 94 3.41 2.62 -14.87
C ILE A 94 2.93 3.10 -13.50
N ARG A 95 2.73 4.42 -13.32
CA ARG A 95 2.17 4.96 -12.07
C ARG A 95 0.80 4.37 -11.74
N VAL A 96 -0.10 4.27 -12.72
CA VAL A 96 -1.41 3.62 -12.54
C VAL A 96 -1.26 2.16 -12.13
N GLY A 97 -0.35 1.42 -12.78
CA GLY A 97 -0.10 0.01 -12.45
C GLY A 97 0.43 -0.18 -11.03
N VAL A 98 1.41 0.64 -10.61
CA VAL A 98 1.99 0.59 -9.26
C VAL A 98 0.94 0.90 -8.20
N GLU A 99 0.09 1.92 -8.43
CA GLU A 99 -1.03 2.25 -7.54
C GLU A 99 -2.06 1.11 -7.46
N ALA A 100 -2.39 0.47 -8.59
CA ALA A 100 -3.34 -0.65 -8.61
C ALA A 100 -2.81 -1.87 -7.84
N VAL A 101 -1.52 -2.20 -8.00
CA VAL A 101 -0.87 -3.26 -7.21
C VAL A 101 -0.93 -2.93 -5.72
N ALA A 102 -0.68 -1.67 -5.34
CA ALA A 102 -0.76 -1.22 -3.95
C ALA A 102 -2.16 -1.36 -3.36
N VAL A 103 -3.19 -0.92 -4.10
CA VAL A 103 -4.59 -1.06 -3.69
C VAL A 103 -4.93 -2.53 -3.43
N LEU A 104 -4.55 -3.43 -4.34
CA LEU A 104 -4.87 -4.85 -4.21
C LEU A 104 -4.07 -5.51 -3.08
N SER A 105 -2.79 -5.17 -2.93
CA SER A 105 -1.93 -5.74 -1.90
C SER A 105 -2.39 -5.31 -0.50
N TRP A 106 -2.69 -4.02 -0.30
CA TRP A 106 -3.19 -3.53 0.98
C TRP A 106 -4.56 -4.11 1.32
N LEU A 107 -5.47 -4.22 0.34
CA LEU A 107 -6.77 -4.88 0.53
C LEU A 107 -6.62 -6.31 1.02
N ALA A 108 -5.77 -7.10 0.33
CA ALA A 108 -5.51 -8.47 0.72
C ALA A 108 -4.83 -8.54 2.10
N GLY A 109 -3.89 -7.64 2.39
CA GLY A 109 -3.07 -7.65 3.59
C GLY A 109 -3.89 -7.45 4.87
N PHE A 110 -4.66 -6.35 4.93
CA PHE A 110 -5.41 -6.07 6.16
C PHE A 110 -6.53 -7.10 6.38
N ILE A 111 -7.17 -7.61 5.31
CA ILE A 111 -8.21 -8.64 5.43
C ILE A 111 -7.61 -9.95 5.93
N ALA A 112 -6.46 -10.37 5.38
CA ALA A 112 -5.79 -11.59 5.80
C ALA A 112 -5.44 -11.55 7.30
N VAL A 113 -4.90 -10.42 7.77
CA VAL A 113 -4.59 -10.24 9.20
C VAL A 113 -5.87 -10.17 10.04
N ALA A 114 -6.93 -9.49 9.56
CA ALA A 114 -8.21 -9.40 10.28
C ALA A 114 -8.86 -10.75 10.56
N ILE A 115 -8.78 -11.69 9.62
CA ILE A 115 -9.32 -13.05 9.76
C ILE A 115 -8.50 -13.89 10.76
N GLN A 116 -7.24 -13.53 11.00
CA GLN A 116 -6.31 -14.26 11.86
C GLN A 116 -6.26 -13.73 13.30
N ILE A 117 -6.88 -12.59 13.59
CA ILE A 117 -7.00 -12.05 14.96
C ILE A 117 -7.89 -12.93 15.85
N PRO A 118 -9.06 -13.45 15.38
CA PRO A 118 -9.93 -14.30 16.19
C PRO A 118 -9.39 -15.72 16.40
N THR A 119 -8.35 -16.14 15.67
CA THR A 119 -7.79 -17.49 15.80
C THR A 119 -6.88 -17.56 17.04
N GLY A 120 -6.74 -18.76 17.63
CA GLY A 120 -5.99 -19.01 18.88
C GLY A 120 -4.51 -18.59 18.86
N THR A 121 -3.99 -18.12 17.72
CA THR A 121 -2.72 -17.40 17.56
C THR A 121 -2.65 -16.10 18.37
N CYS A 122 -3.80 -15.55 18.76
CA CYS A 122 -3.94 -14.30 19.52
C CYS A 122 -4.65 -14.58 20.87
N SER A 123 -4.01 -15.36 21.75
CA SER A 123 -4.52 -15.56 23.12
C SER A 123 -4.49 -14.24 23.90
N GLU A 124 -5.56 -13.94 24.64
CA GLU A 124 -5.88 -12.64 25.25
C GLU A 124 -4.82 -12.07 26.22
N GLU A 125 -3.81 -12.85 26.58
CA GLU A 125 -2.75 -12.46 27.53
C GLU A 125 -1.57 -11.69 26.91
N LYS A 126 -1.45 -11.59 25.56
CA LYS A 126 -0.28 -10.96 24.92
C LYS A 126 -0.59 -9.59 24.31
N ASN A 127 0.18 -8.57 24.72
CA ASN A 127 0.11 -7.19 24.20
C ASN A 127 0.24 -7.11 22.67
N SER A 128 0.85 -8.11 22.03
CA SER A 128 0.97 -8.24 20.57
C SER A 128 -0.38 -8.16 19.85
N CYS A 129 -1.45 -8.71 20.44
CA CYS A 129 -2.74 -8.76 19.77
C CYS A 129 -3.39 -7.38 19.65
N ALA A 130 -3.19 -6.51 20.63
CA ALA A 130 -3.63 -5.12 20.57
C ALA A 130 -2.87 -4.35 19.48
N LEU A 131 -1.56 -4.60 19.34
CA LEU A 131 -0.74 -4.02 18.27
C LEU A 131 -1.18 -4.50 16.88
N LEU A 132 -1.52 -5.79 16.74
CA LEU A 132 -1.97 -6.35 15.47
C LEU A 132 -3.35 -5.82 15.04
N LYS A 133 -4.26 -5.59 15.99
CA LYS A 133 -5.52 -4.88 15.74
C LYS A 133 -5.25 -3.46 15.23
N ALA A 134 -4.30 -2.74 15.84
CA ALA A 134 -3.89 -1.42 15.36
C ALA A 134 -3.31 -1.50 13.95
N ALA A 135 -2.39 -2.44 13.68
CA ALA A 135 -1.80 -2.67 12.36
C ALA A 135 -2.88 -2.91 11.29
N THR A 136 -3.93 -3.67 11.62
CA THR A 136 -5.06 -3.95 10.74
C THR A 136 -5.87 -2.68 10.42
N VAL A 137 -6.15 -1.85 11.43
CA VAL A 137 -6.86 -0.57 11.23
C VAL A 137 -6.05 0.38 10.38
N PHE A 138 -4.75 0.55 10.66
CA PHE A 138 -3.87 1.38 9.85
C PHE A 138 -3.72 0.82 8.43
N GLY A 139 -3.71 -0.50 8.24
CA GLY A 139 -3.72 -1.13 6.92
C GLY A 139 -5.00 -0.85 6.12
N ALA A 140 -6.17 -0.83 6.78
CA ALA A 140 -7.42 -0.44 6.14
C ALA A 140 -7.45 1.06 5.77
N CYS A 141 -6.94 1.93 6.65
CA CYS A 141 -6.75 3.35 6.36
C CYS A 141 -5.80 3.57 5.17
N GLU A 142 -4.70 2.81 5.11
CA GLU A 142 -3.72 2.87 4.03
C GLU A 142 -4.32 2.43 2.69
N TRP A 143 -5.13 1.37 2.70
CA TRP A 143 -5.90 0.96 1.54
C TRP A 143 -6.80 2.09 1.01
N LEU A 144 -7.50 2.82 1.89
CA LEU A 144 -8.33 3.97 1.48
C LEU A 144 -7.50 5.10 0.86
N LEU A 145 -6.31 5.37 1.41
CA LEU A 145 -5.40 6.36 0.82
C LEU A 145 -4.95 5.94 -0.57
N PHE A 146 -4.57 4.67 -0.76
CA PHE A 146 -4.22 4.15 -2.08
C PHE A 146 -5.39 4.17 -3.06
N MET A 147 -6.61 3.87 -2.61
CA MET A 147 -7.81 4.00 -3.45
C MET A 147 -7.99 5.45 -3.94
N PHE A 148 -7.76 6.42 -3.07
CA PHE A 148 -7.86 7.83 -3.40
C PHE A 148 -6.76 8.27 -4.38
N THR A 149 -5.49 7.93 -4.11
CA THR A 149 -4.35 8.27 -4.98
C THR A 149 -4.43 7.55 -6.32
N ALA A 150 -4.87 6.29 -6.36
CA ALA A 150 -5.10 5.54 -7.59
C ALA A 150 -6.18 6.21 -8.44
N THR A 151 -7.30 6.63 -7.83
CA THR A 151 -8.38 7.34 -8.54
C THR A 151 -7.91 8.65 -9.15
N GLN A 152 -7.11 9.43 -8.41
CA GLN A 152 -6.53 10.67 -8.93
C GLN A 152 -5.56 10.40 -10.09
N THR A 153 -4.65 9.44 -9.92
CA THR A 153 -3.66 9.06 -10.94
C THR A 153 -4.35 8.56 -12.21
N PHE A 154 -5.37 7.72 -12.07
CA PHE A 154 -6.19 7.24 -13.17
C PHE A 154 -6.85 8.40 -13.92
N LYS A 155 -7.55 9.30 -13.21
CA LYS A 155 -8.18 10.47 -13.83
C LYS A 155 -7.16 11.35 -14.57
N LEU A 156 -5.98 11.57 -13.98
CA LEU A 156 -4.93 12.39 -14.60
C LEU A 156 -4.42 11.78 -15.91
N VAL A 157 -4.11 10.48 -15.92
CA VAL A 157 -3.59 9.81 -17.11
C VAL A 157 -4.65 9.75 -18.20
N PHE A 158 -5.85 9.24 -17.90
CA PHE A 158 -6.88 9.02 -18.91
C PHE A 158 -7.56 10.30 -19.40
N ASN A 159 -7.64 11.37 -18.59
CA ASN A 159 -8.13 12.67 -19.07
C ASN A 159 -7.06 13.42 -19.89
N SER A 160 -5.77 13.23 -19.59
CA SER A 160 -4.68 13.81 -20.38
C SER A 160 -4.63 13.24 -21.79
N THR A 161 -4.83 11.92 -21.93
CA THR A 161 -4.88 11.24 -23.24
C THR A 161 -6.03 11.71 -24.14
N ARG A 162 -7.13 12.22 -23.56
CA ARG A 162 -8.30 12.70 -24.32
C ARG A 162 -8.15 14.11 -24.89
N LYS A 163 -7.10 14.89 -24.54
CA LYS A 163 -6.88 16.19 -25.17
C LYS A 163 -6.26 15.99 -26.57
N PRO A 164 -6.97 16.31 -27.66
CA PRO A 164 -6.37 16.27 -28.98
C PRO A 164 -5.22 17.28 -29.03
N LYS A 165 -4.06 16.89 -29.58
CA LYS A 165 -3.06 17.85 -30.02
C LYS A 165 -3.71 18.68 -31.13
N THR A 166 -4.15 19.89 -30.84
CA THR A 166 -4.46 20.88 -31.87
C THR A 166 -3.15 21.16 -32.59
N SER A 167 -2.95 20.56 -33.76
CA SER A 167 -1.87 20.93 -34.66
C SER A 167 -2.10 22.39 -35.08
N PRO A 168 -1.11 23.29 -35.02
CA PRO A 168 -1.25 24.58 -35.66
C PRO A 168 -1.30 24.32 -37.16
N THR A 169 -2.49 24.51 -37.75
CA THR A 169 -2.66 24.58 -39.20
C THR A 169 -1.73 25.67 -39.72
N ARG A 170 -0.73 25.26 -40.49
CA ARG A 170 0.19 26.14 -41.21
C ARG A 170 -0.67 27.06 -42.10
N PRO A 171 -0.54 28.40 -42.04
CA PRO A 171 -1.23 29.26 -43.00
C PRO A 171 -0.74 28.88 -44.39
N ALA A 172 -1.68 28.55 -45.27
CA ALA A 172 -1.42 28.40 -46.68
C ALA A 172 -0.83 29.72 -47.18
N ALA A 173 0.38 29.67 -47.74
CA ALA A 173 0.95 30.80 -48.43
C ALA A 173 0.19 30.94 -49.76
N ASP A 174 -0.46 32.09 -49.92
CA ASP A 174 -1.00 32.55 -51.19
C ASP A 174 0.15 32.75 -52.20
N VAL A 175 0.06 32.08 -53.36
CA VAL A 175 0.73 32.44 -54.63
C VAL A 175 -0.23 32.17 -55.77
#